data_AF-A0A4U1J6V2-F1
#
_entry.id   AF-A0A4U1J6V2-F1
#
_cell.length_a   1.000
_cell.length_b   1.000
_cell.length_c   1.000
_cell.angle_alpha   90.00
_cell.angle_beta   90.00
_cell.angle_gamma   90.00
#
_symmetry.space_group_name_H-M   'P 1'
#
loop_
_entity.id
_entity.type
_entity.pdbx_description
1 polymer ?
#
loop_
_entity_poly.entity_id
_entity_poly.type
_entity_poly.pdbx_seq_one_letter_code
_entity_poly.pdbx_strand_id
1 'polypeptide(L)'
;MKTHDARKDEAAWHPARALAHPAWWMALAVLAGNDHVLKGSGLVPGFVTGKLSDVAGLFLAPALLATLVRARGRRAVIGCHVAAAVVFSALELSEGLAAAWDAALVALGLPFQTWADPTDLLALPFVALGYRVLTPSMREVRDDKPRRGLRPIEIVAAAVGLVFCMATSVARLHQVRVTGPRAKILADVFLHVPSDEPEMHVLLRQPIVRLD
;
A
#
# COMPACT_ATOMS: atom_id res chain seq x y z
N MET A 1 -20.27 -26.08 -36.48
CA MET A 1 -19.82 -24.76 -36.96
C MET A 1 -20.26 -23.68 -35.97
N LYS A 2 -19.38 -23.31 -35.00
CA LYS A 2 -19.41 -22.13 -34.09
C LYS A 2 -18.68 -22.44 -32.76
N THR A 3 -17.36 -22.60 -32.79
CA THR A 3 -16.53 -22.60 -31.55
C THR A 3 -15.22 -21.84 -31.72
N HIS A 4 -15.01 -21.16 -32.86
CA HIS A 4 -13.71 -20.59 -33.20
C HIS A 4 -13.54 -19.09 -32.86
N ASP A 5 -14.53 -18.46 -32.24
CA ASP A 5 -14.61 -16.99 -32.15
C ASP A 5 -14.53 -16.41 -30.72
N ALA A 6 -14.88 -17.16 -29.68
CA ALA A 6 -14.84 -16.65 -28.30
C ALA A 6 -13.42 -16.35 -27.77
N ARG A 7 -12.37 -16.85 -28.44
CA ARG A 7 -10.96 -16.65 -28.06
C ARG A 7 -10.34 -15.41 -28.71
N LYS A 8 -11.02 -14.79 -29.70
CA LYS A 8 -10.47 -13.66 -30.47
C LYS A 8 -10.69 -12.30 -29.81
N ASP A 9 -11.51 -12.23 -28.77
CA ASP A 9 -11.86 -10.97 -28.08
C ASP A 9 -11.09 -10.74 -26.78
N GLU A 10 -10.24 -11.69 -26.37
CA GLU A 10 -9.20 -11.40 -25.37
C GLU A 10 -8.12 -10.56 -26.06
N ALA A 11 -8.43 -9.29 -26.31
CA ALA A 11 -7.41 -8.26 -26.51
C ALA A 11 -6.32 -8.52 -25.48
N ALA A 12 -5.09 -8.79 -25.92
CA ALA A 12 -4.05 -9.14 -24.99
C ALA A 12 -3.83 -7.97 -24.02
N TRP A 13 -4.14 -8.21 -22.75
CA TRP A 13 -3.95 -7.22 -21.69
C TRP A 13 -2.52 -7.32 -21.17
N HIS A 14 -1.85 -6.18 -21.14
CA HIS A 14 -0.50 -6.01 -20.62
C HIS A 14 -0.49 -4.93 -19.53
N PRO A 15 -0.88 -5.26 -18.28
CA PRO A 15 -0.97 -4.29 -17.20
C PRO A 15 0.32 -3.49 -16.96
N ALA A 16 1.47 -4.12 -17.18
CA ALA A 16 2.78 -3.48 -17.05
C ALA A 16 2.95 -2.22 -17.90
N ARG A 17 2.25 -2.10 -19.04
CA ARG A 17 2.30 -0.89 -19.89
C ARG A 17 1.83 0.35 -19.13
N ALA A 18 0.91 0.21 -18.16
CA ALA A 18 0.45 1.31 -17.33
C ALA A 18 1.55 1.88 -16.42
N LEU A 19 2.54 1.08 -16.03
CA LEU A 19 3.65 1.55 -15.19
C LEU A 19 4.61 2.47 -15.95
N ALA A 20 4.56 2.45 -17.29
CA ALA A 20 5.28 3.40 -18.13
C ALA A 20 4.47 4.67 -18.44
N HIS A 21 3.21 4.74 -17.97
CA HIS A 21 2.35 5.90 -18.25
C HIS A 21 2.80 7.11 -17.42
N PRO A 22 2.88 8.32 -17.99
CA PRO A 22 3.35 9.50 -17.27
C PRO A 22 2.52 9.81 -16.03
N ALA A 23 1.19 9.61 -16.09
CA ALA A 23 0.33 9.79 -14.91
C ALA A 23 0.65 8.83 -13.76
N TRP A 24 1.15 7.62 -14.05
CA TRP A 24 1.56 6.68 -13.02
C TRP A 24 2.82 7.17 -12.30
N TRP A 25 3.81 7.67 -13.06
CA TRP A 25 5.01 8.28 -12.48
C TRP A 25 4.73 9.57 -11.72
N MET A 26 3.80 10.41 -12.19
CA MET A 26 3.38 11.60 -11.45
C MET A 26 2.74 11.23 -10.12
N ALA A 27 1.85 10.24 -10.08
CA ALA A 27 1.26 9.75 -8.84
C ALA A 27 2.33 9.17 -7.89
N LEU A 28 3.28 8.41 -8.42
CA LEU A 28 4.40 7.88 -7.64
C LEU A 28 5.30 9.00 -7.09
N ALA A 29 5.58 10.03 -7.87
CA ALA A 29 6.38 11.19 -7.44
C ALA A 29 5.66 11.98 -6.35
N VAL A 30 4.34 12.16 -6.47
CA VAL A 30 3.51 12.76 -5.42
C VAL A 30 3.56 11.91 -4.15
N LEU A 31 3.38 10.59 -4.26
CA LEU A 31 3.45 9.69 -3.10
C LEU A 31 4.82 9.74 -2.42
N ALA A 32 5.89 9.56 -3.19
CA ALA A 32 7.26 9.55 -2.68
C ALA A 32 7.66 10.90 -2.08
N GLY A 33 7.43 12.00 -2.81
CA GLY A 33 7.74 13.35 -2.36
C GLY A 33 6.93 13.76 -1.13
N ASN A 34 5.64 13.42 -1.09
CA ASN A 34 4.80 13.70 0.07
C ASN A 34 5.30 12.94 1.31
N ASP A 35 5.58 11.64 1.16
CA ASP A 35 5.89 10.80 2.30
C ASP A 35 7.31 10.95 2.83
N HIS A 36 8.27 11.32 1.97
CA HIS A 36 9.68 11.41 2.34
C HIS A 36 10.17 12.84 2.54
N VAL A 37 9.45 13.84 2.00
CA VAL A 37 9.86 15.25 2.08
C VAL A 37 8.87 16.06 2.91
N LEU A 38 7.55 15.90 2.67
CA LEU A 38 6.56 16.78 3.30
C LEU A 38 6.14 16.29 4.69
N LYS A 39 5.95 14.98 4.88
CA LYS A 39 5.64 14.42 6.21
C LYS A 39 6.79 14.72 7.17
N GLY A 40 6.48 15.44 8.26
CA GLY A 40 7.46 15.81 9.29
C GLY A 40 8.24 17.11 9.03
N SER A 41 8.09 17.75 7.85
CA SER A 41 8.76 19.03 7.55
C SER A 41 8.17 20.23 8.29
N GLY A 42 6.94 20.11 8.81
CA GLY A 42 6.19 21.21 9.41
C GLY A 42 5.60 22.21 8.40
N LEU A 43 5.85 22.04 7.10
CA LEU A 43 5.35 22.93 6.04
C LEU A 43 3.87 22.73 5.71
N VAL A 44 3.39 21.49 5.85
CA VAL A 44 2.01 21.09 5.53
C VAL A 44 1.41 20.34 6.71
N PRO A 45 0.16 20.59 7.11
CA PRO A 45 -0.50 19.84 8.16
C PRO A 45 -0.53 18.34 7.85
N GLY A 46 -0.26 17.50 8.86
CA GLY A 46 -0.17 16.05 8.70
C GLY A 46 -1.42 15.42 8.07
N PHE A 47 -2.61 15.93 8.40
CA PHE A 47 -3.87 15.44 7.83
C PHE A 47 -3.98 15.64 6.31
N VAL A 48 -3.41 16.72 5.77
CA VAL A 48 -3.41 16.98 4.31
C VAL A 48 -2.44 16.02 3.62
N THR A 49 -1.26 15.82 4.21
CA THR A 49 -0.26 14.89 3.66
C THR A 49 -0.75 13.44 3.71
N GLY A 50 -1.55 13.05 4.71
CA GLY A 50 -2.19 11.73 4.77
C GLY A 50 -3.09 11.48 3.57
N LYS A 51 -4.08 12.36 3.37
CA LYS A 51 -5.06 12.26 2.28
C LYS A 51 -4.41 12.28 0.89
N LEU A 52 -3.33 13.05 0.73
CA LEU A 52 -2.59 13.08 -0.53
C LEU A 52 -1.91 11.74 -0.83
N SER A 53 -1.38 11.05 0.19
CA SER A 53 -0.86 9.69 0.03
C SER A 53 -1.96 8.74 -0.40
N ASP A 54 -3.16 8.82 0.20
CA ASP A 54 -4.27 7.90 -0.10
C ASP A 54 -4.76 8.09 -1.53
N VAL A 55 -4.91 9.35 -1.96
CA VAL A 55 -5.25 9.71 -3.35
C VAL A 55 -4.22 9.15 -4.33
N ALA A 56 -2.93 9.35 -4.07
CA ALA A 56 -1.86 8.89 -4.96
C ALA A 56 -1.77 7.35 -4.98
N GLY A 57 -1.86 6.72 -3.81
CA GLY A 57 -1.83 5.28 -3.62
C GLY A 57 -3.00 4.60 -4.34
N LEU A 58 -4.24 5.04 -4.12
CA LEU A 58 -5.43 4.47 -4.76
C LEU A 58 -5.46 4.68 -6.28
N PHE A 59 -4.81 5.72 -6.79
CA PHE A 59 -4.65 5.93 -8.22
C PHE A 59 -3.70 4.91 -8.86
N LEU A 60 -2.54 4.65 -8.25
CA LEU A 60 -1.45 3.86 -8.87
C LEU A 60 -1.43 2.38 -8.46
N ALA A 61 -1.85 2.05 -7.23
CA ALA A 61 -1.74 0.72 -6.65
C ALA A 61 -2.53 -0.37 -7.40
N PRO A 62 -3.75 -0.13 -7.90
CA PRO A 62 -4.48 -1.14 -8.68
C PRO A 62 -3.74 -1.60 -9.94
N ALA A 63 -3.05 -0.68 -10.62
CA ALA A 63 -2.27 -0.98 -11.82
C ALA A 63 -0.98 -1.75 -11.48
N LEU A 64 -0.34 -1.41 -10.36
CA LEU A 64 0.78 -2.17 -9.81
C LEU A 64 0.34 -3.60 -9.45
N LEU A 65 -0.76 -3.76 -8.70
CA LEU A 65 -1.33 -5.04 -8.34
C LEU A 65 -1.66 -5.89 -9.58
N ALA A 66 -2.34 -5.30 -10.57
CA ALA A 66 -2.66 -5.98 -11.82
C ALA A 66 -1.40 -6.46 -12.57
N THR A 67 -0.29 -5.73 -12.45
CA THR A 67 1.00 -6.13 -13.03
C THR A 67 1.62 -7.30 -12.26
N LEU A 68 1.64 -7.23 -10.93
CA LEU A 68 2.21 -8.26 -10.05
C LEU A 68 1.48 -9.61 -10.19
N VAL A 69 0.14 -9.58 -10.23
CA VAL A 69 -0.67 -10.80 -10.42
C VAL A 69 -0.79 -11.21 -11.89
N ARG A 70 -0.14 -10.47 -12.81
CA ARG A 70 -0.14 -10.71 -14.25
C ARG A 70 -1.57 -10.82 -14.81
N ALA A 71 -2.46 -9.93 -14.37
CA ALA A 71 -3.88 -9.94 -14.67
C ALA A 71 -4.13 -10.03 -16.18
N ARG A 72 -4.89 -11.05 -16.59
CA ARG A 72 -5.29 -11.28 -17.98
C ARG A 72 -6.77 -10.94 -18.16
N GLY A 73 -7.07 -10.09 -19.12
CA GLY A 73 -8.44 -9.71 -19.42
C GLY A 73 -8.98 -8.55 -18.59
N ARG A 74 -10.03 -7.92 -19.11
CA ARG A 74 -10.70 -6.77 -18.48
C ARG A 74 -11.21 -7.08 -17.07
N ARG A 75 -11.78 -8.28 -16.87
CA ARG A 75 -12.36 -8.69 -15.57
C ARG A 75 -11.30 -8.79 -14.48
N ALA A 76 -10.12 -9.34 -14.78
CA ALA A 76 -9.02 -9.43 -13.82
C ALA A 76 -8.49 -8.04 -13.43
N VAL A 77 -8.36 -7.12 -14.41
CA VAL A 77 -7.96 -5.73 -14.14
C VAL A 77 -8.99 -5.00 -13.27
N ILE A 78 -10.29 -5.15 -13.58
CA ILE A 78 -11.36 -4.61 -12.74
C ILE A 78 -11.29 -5.22 -11.34
N GLY A 79 -11.07 -6.54 -11.24
CA GLY A 79 -10.90 -7.23 -9.97
C GLY A 79 -9.79 -6.64 -9.11
N CYS A 80 -8.65 -6.25 -9.69
CA CYS A 80 -7.56 -5.59 -8.96
C CYS A 80 -7.96 -4.20 -8.42
N HIS A 81 -8.75 -3.43 -9.19
CA HIS A 81 -9.25 -2.12 -8.74
C HIS A 81 -10.30 -2.26 -7.64
N VAL A 82 -11.23 -3.20 -7.80
CA VAL A 82 -12.23 -3.51 -6.77
C VAL A 82 -11.56 -4.02 -5.50
N ALA A 83 -10.59 -4.92 -5.61
CA ALA A 83 -9.85 -5.44 -4.46
C ALA A 83 -9.13 -4.32 -3.70
N ALA A 84 -8.44 -3.41 -4.40
CA ALA A 84 -7.80 -2.26 -3.78
C ALA A 84 -8.81 -1.35 -3.06
N ALA A 85 -9.93 -1.03 -3.69
CA ALA A 85 -10.99 -0.21 -3.09
C ALA A 85 -11.61 -0.88 -1.85
N VAL A 86 -11.87 -2.20 -1.91
CA VAL A 86 -12.47 -2.97 -0.81
C VAL A 86 -11.51 -3.06 0.36
N VAL A 87 -10.25 -3.42 0.14
CA VAL A 87 -9.24 -3.52 1.21
C VAL A 87 -9.07 -2.16 1.87
N PHE A 88 -8.90 -1.09 1.09
CA PHE A 88 -8.81 0.27 1.62
C PHE A 88 -10.04 0.65 2.46
N SER A 89 -11.25 0.47 1.90
CA SER A 89 -12.49 0.82 2.62
C SER A 89 -12.65 0.03 3.91
N ALA A 90 -12.25 -1.25 3.91
CA ALA A 90 -12.37 -2.09 5.09
C ALA A 90 -11.40 -1.68 6.20
N LEU A 91 -10.18 -1.24 5.84
CA LEU A 91 -9.20 -0.70 6.80
C LEU A 91 -9.64 0.65 7.37
N GLU A 92 -10.26 1.52 6.56
CA GLU A 92 -10.75 2.83 7.01
C GLU A 92 -12.04 2.76 7.85
N LEU A 93 -12.85 1.71 7.68
CA LEU A 93 -14.13 1.56 8.38
C LEU A 93 -14.06 0.68 9.64
N SER A 94 -13.00 -0.11 9.81
CA SER A 94 -12.90 -1.09 10.89
C SER A 94 -11.57 -1.02 11.61
N GLU A 95 -11.58 -0.43 12.81
CA GLU A 95 -10.43 -0.42 13.72
C GLU A 95 -9.92 -1.84 14.02
N GLY A 96 -10.84 -2.81 14.16
CA GLY A 96 -10.47 -4.20 14.42
C GLY A 96 -9.76 -4.86 13.24
N LEU A 97 -10.15 -4.52 12.00
CA LEU A 97 -9.47 -5.03 10.81
C LEU A 97 -8.13 -4.34 10.61
N ALA A 98 -8.05 -3.02 10.83
CA ALA A 98 -6.80 -2.27 10.82
C ALA A 98 -5.80 -2.85 11.83
N ALA A 99 -6.23 -3.14 13.06
CA ALA A 99 -5.39 -3.76 14.08
C ALA A 99 -4.93 -5.19 13.68
N ALA A 100 -5.82 -6.01 13.11
CA ALA A 100 -5.46 -7.34 12.62
C ALA A 100 -4.46 -7.29 11.47
N TRP A 101 -4.62 -6.32 10.57
CA TRP A 101 -3.70 -6.05 9.46
C TRP A 101 -2.32 -5.63 9.96
N ASP A 102 -2.27 -4.69 10.90
CA ASP A 102 -1.03 -4.23 11.53
C ASP A 102 -0.32 -5.40 12.23
N ALA A 103 -1.05 -6.21 13.01
CA ALA A 103 -0.50 -7.38 13.69
C ALA A 103 0.11 -8.41 12.71
N ALA A 104 -0.57 -8.65 11.58
CA ALA A 104 -0.07 -9.55 10.55
C ALA A 104 1.22 -9.03 9.91
N LEU A 105 1.31 -7.73 9.63
CA LEU A 105 2.51 -7.13 9.04
C LEU A 105 3.67 -7.06 10.04
N VAL A 106 3.39 -6.74 11.30
CA VAL A 106 4.38 -6.80 12.38
C VAL A 106 4.92 -8.23 12.55
N ALA A 107 4.07 -9.25 12.46
CA ALA A 107 4.52 -10.65 12.49
C ALA A 107 5.42 -11.03 11.31
N LEU A 108 5.32 -10.32 10.19
CA LEU A 108 6.21 -10.44 9.03
C LEU A 108 7.48 -9.57 9.15
N GLY A 109 7.70 -8.92 10.31
CA GLY A 109 8.85 -8.06 10.57
C GLY A 109 8.70 -6.64 9.96
N LEU A 110 7.50 -6.28 9.53
CA LEU A 110 7.20 -4.97 8.95
C LEU A 110 6.49 -4.12 9.99
N PRO A 111 7.15 -3.09 10.56
CA PRO A 111 6.52 -2.28 11.58
C PRO A 111 5.50 -1.35 10.87
N PHE A 112 4.22 -1.58 11.12
CA PHE A 112 3.10 -0.99 10.39
C PHE A 112 2.05 -0.51 11.40
N GLN A 113 1.47 0.66 11.17
CA GLN A 113 0.36 1.17 11.96
C GLN A 113 -0.64 1.89 11.06
N THR A 114 -1.89 1.45 11.11
CA THR A 114 -3.03 1.99 10.37
C THR A 114 -3.99 2.69 11.33
N TRP A 115 -4.55 3.82 10.90
CA TRP A 115 -5.64 4.48 11.60
C TRP A 115 -6.88 4.40 10.72
N ALA A 116 -8.02 4.06 11.32
CA ALA A 116 -9.30 4.09 10.64
C ALA A 116 -9.83 5.53 10.62
N ASP A 117 -9.92 6.15 9.44
CA ASP A 117 -10.54 7.46 9.22
C ASP A 117 -11.53 7.37 8.05
N PRO A 118 -12.85 7.30 8.32
CA PRO A 118 -13.87 7.25 7.26
C PRO A 118 -13.82 8.42 6.27
N THR A 119 -13.18 9.55 6.63
CA THR A 119 -13.02 10.68 5.71
C THR A 119 -12.01 10.39 4.59
N ASP A 120 -11.16 9.38 4.73
CA ASP A 120 -10.22 8.93 3.69
C ASP A 120 -10.93 8.17 2.56
N LEU A 121 -12.18 7.72 2.77
CA LEU A 121 -13.04 7.19 1.70
C LEU A 121 -13.29 8.20 0.56
N LEU A 122 -13.07 9.50 0.80
CA LEU A 122 -13.06 10.52 -0.25
C LEU A 122 -11.99 10.27 -1.32
N ALA A 123 -11.00 9.41 -1.06
CA ALA A 123 -9.99 9.00 -2.02
C ALA A 123 -10.47 7.88 -2.98
N LEU A 124 -11.57 7.16 -2.69
CA LEU A 124 -12.09 6.08 -3.54
C LEU A 124 -12.35 6.46 -5.01
N PRO A 125 -12.84 7.67 -5.35
CA PRO A 125 -12.99 8.10 -6.75
C PRO A 125 -11.67 8.01 -7.54
N PHE A 126 -10.52 8.10 -6.89
CA PHE A 126 -9.21 8.01 -7.54
C PHE A 126 -8.87 6.60 -8.01
N VAL A 127 -9.48 5.55 -7.44
CA VAL A 127 -9.43 4.20 -8.00
C VAL A 127 -10.10 4.17 -9.38
N ALA A 128 -11.29 4.78 -9.49
CA ALA A 128 -12.01 4.85 -10.75
C ALA A 128 -11.28 5.75 -11.77
N LEU A 129 -10.66 6.82 -11.30
CA LEU A 129 -9.82 7.69 -12.13
C LEU A 129 -8.59 6.93 -12.65
N GLY A 130 -7.87 6.22 -11.78
CA GLY A 130 -6.75 5.35 -12.15
C GLY A 130 -7.16 4.32 -13.19
N TYR A 131 -8.30 3.66 -13.00
CA TYR A 131 -8.87 2.76 -14.01
C TYR A 131 -9.06 3.47 -15.35
N ARG A 132 -9.73 4.63 -15.38
CA ARG A 132 -10.01 5.34 -16.62
C ARG A 132 -8.76 5.83 -17.34
N VAL A 133 -7.76 6.32 -16.60
CA VAL A 133 -6.54 6.92 -17.16
C VAL A 133 -5.54 5.85 -17.59
N LEU A 134 -5.35 4.79 -16.80
CA LEU A 134 -4.26 3.83 -17.01
C LEU A 134 -4.69 2.63 -17.87
N THR A 135 -5.93 2.17 -17.76
CA THR A 135 -6.45 1.00 -18.51
C THR A 135 -6.31 1.11 -20.03
N PRO A 136 -6.51 2.28 -20.69
CA PRO A 136 -6.29 2.41 -22.13
C PRO A 136 -4.88 1.99 -22.56
N SER A 137 -3.86 2.30 -21.77
CA SER A 137 -2.47 1.92 -22.05
C SER A 137 -2.18 0.42 -21.89
N MET A 138 -3.01 -0.30 -21.14
CA MET A 138 -2.87 -1.74 -20.89
C MET A 138 -3.41 -2.60 -22.03
N ARG A 139 -4.27 -2.05 -22.90
CA ARG A 139 -4.85 -2.76 -24.02
C ARG A 139 -3.84 -2.78 -25.18
N GLU A 140 -3.53 -3.96 -25.69
CA GLU A 140 -2.74 -4.07 -26.91
C GLU A 140 -3.55 -3.48 -28.08
N VAL A 141 -3.03 -2.40 -28.68
CA VAL A 141 -3.50 -1.98 -30.00
C VAL A 141 -3.04 -3.07 -30.97
N ARG A 142 -4.00 -3.56 -31.77
CA ARG A 142 -3.95 -4.79 -32.57
C ARG A 142 -2.79 -4.88 -33.59
N ASP A 143 -1.96 -3.84 -33.69
CA ASP A 143 -0.82 -3.72 -34.63
C ASP A 143 0.58 -3.81 -33.99
N ASP A 144 0.69 -3.86 -32.65
CA ASP A 144 2.00 -4.04 -32.00
C ASP A 144 2.48 -5.49 -32.11
N LYS A 145 3.72 -5.69 -32.55
CA LYS A 145 4.40 -7.00 -32.58
C LYS A 145 4.25 -7.72 -31.21
N PRO A 146 4.07 -9.05 -31.20
CA PRO A 146 3.88 -9.80 -29.96
C PRO A 146 5.04 -9.57 -28.98
N ARG A 147 4.74 -8.99 -27.82
CA ARG A 147 5.74 -8.71 -26.77
C ARG A 147 6.09 -9.99 -26.03
N ARG A 148 7.37 -10.36 -26.03
CA ARG A 148 7.89 -11.53 -25.30
C ARG A 148 8.25 -11.26 -23.83
N GLY A 149 8.15 -10.02 -23.33
CA GLY A 149 8.53 -9.71 -21.94
C GLY A 149 8.26 -8.27 -21.49
N LEU A 150 8.63 -7.99 -20.23
CA LEU A 150 8.58 -6.67 -19.61
C LEU A 150 9.72 -5.79 -20.12
N ARG A 151 9.47 -4.49 -20.26
CA ARG A 151 10.53 -3.50 -20.52
C ARG A 151 11.28 -3.16 -19.23
N PRO A 152 12.57 -2.78 -19.29
CA PRO A 152 13.33 -2.35 -18.11
C PRO A 152 12.61 -1.27 -17.29
N ILE A 153 11.99 -0.28 -17.95
CA ILE A 153 11.21 0.77 -17.27
C ILE A 153 10.02 0.22 -16.47
N GLU A 154 9.40 -0.87 -16.92
CA GLU A 154 8.24 -1.47 -16.26
C GLU A 154 8.68 -2.28 -15.02
N ILE A 155 9.85 -2.93 -15.10
CA ILE A 155 10.48 -3.62 -13.97
C ILE A 155 10.91 -2.61 -12.91
N VAL A 156 11.61 -1.55 -13.33
CA VAL A 156 12.03 -0.47 -12.44
C VAL A 156 10.81 0.19 -11.80
N ALA A 157 9.78 0.52 -12.58
CA ALA A 157 8.55 1.07 -12.05
C ALA A 157 7.88 0.13 -11.03
N ALA A 158 7.79 -1.17 -11.32
CA ALA A 158 7.19 -2.13 -10.39
C ALA A 158 7.98 -2.22 -9.08
N ALA A 159 9.32 -2.31 -9.16
CA ALA A 159 10.20 -2.39 -8.00
C ALA A 159 10.12 -1.10 -7.16
N VAL A 160 10.25 0.06 -7.79
CA VAL A 160 10.20 1.37 -7.13
C VAL A 160 8.81 1.63 -6.54
N GLY A 161 7.74 1.32 -7.27
CA GLY A 161 6.37 1.43 -6.78
C GLY A 161 6.11 0.54 -5.57
N LEU A 162 6.61 -0.71 -5.58
CA LEU A 162 6.51 -1.61 -4.43
C LEU A 162 7.26 -1.04 -3.22
N VAL A 163 8.48 -0.56 -3.41
CA VAL A 163 9.27 0.06 -2.33
C VAL A 163 8.54 1.25 -1.73
N PHE A 164 8.05 2.18 -2.55
CA PHE A 164 7.38 3.38 -2.02
C PHE A 164 6.04 3.08 -1.37
N CYS A 165 5.23 2.17 -1.89
CA CYS A 165 3.99 1.74 -1.24
C CYS A 165 4.24 1.01 0.10
N MET A 166 5.38 0.34 0.27
CA MET A 166 5.76 -0.27 1.54
C MET A 166 6.37 0.76 2.51
N ALA A 167 7.24 1.64 2.01
CA ALA A 167 7.95 2.66 2.79
C ALA A 167 7.00 3.72 3.39
N THR A 168 5.92 4.07 2.69
CA THR A 168 4.83 4.95 3.21
C THR A 168 4.22 4.46 4.52
N SER A 169 4.38 3.17 4.80
CA SER A 169 3.79 2.54 5.99
C SER A 169 4.73 2.49 7.19
N VAL A 170 6.05 2.55 6.96
CA VAL A 170 7.09 2.52 8.01
C VAL A 170 7.35 3.93 8.58
N ALA A 171 7.23 4.98 7.77
CA ALA A 171 7.51 6.37 8.18
C ALA A 171 6.57 6.90 9.28
N ARG A 172 5.39 6.30 9.48
CA ARG A 172 4.41 6.70 10.50
C ARG A 172 4.83 6.39 11.94
N LEU A 173 5.86 5.56 12.15
CA LEU A 173 6.34 5.19 13.49
C LEU A 173 7.14 6.30 14.17
N HIS A 174 7.77 7.20 13.39
CA HIS A 174 8.57 8.30 13.95
C HIS A 174 7.73 9.44 14.56
N GLN A 175 6.40 9.40 14.40
CA GLN A 175 5.46 10.38 14.96
C GLN A 175 4.86 9.94 16.31
N VAL A 176 5.23 8.77 16.84
CA VAL A 176 4.90 8.40 18.22
C VAL A 176 5.73 9.26 19.17
N ARG A 177 5.29 10.50 19.41
CA ARG A 177 5.72 11.29 20.55
C ARG A 177 5.04 10.69 21.77
N VAL A 178 5.79 9.90 22.54
CA VAL A 178 5.31 9.34 23.81
C VAL A 178 5.18 10.47 24.83
N THR A 179 4.08 11.22 24.80
CA THR A 179 3.73 12.19 25.84
C THR A 179 2.89 11.51 26.90
N GLY A 180 3.56 11.00 27.92
CA GLY A 180 2.93 10.51 29.14
C GLY A 180 3.97 9.93 30.11
N PRO A 181 3.80 10.06 31.44
CA PRO A 181 4.74 9.52 32.43
C PRO A 181 4.98 8.01 32.34
N ARG A 182 4.10 7.28 31.63
CA ARG A 182 4.19 5.83 31.38
C ARG A 182 5.11 5.46 30.19
N ALA A 183 5.70 6.44 29.50
CA ALA A 183 6.60 6.24 28.38
C ALA A 183 7.86 5.41 28.71
N LYS A 184 8.39 5.56 29.92
CA LYS A 184 9.59 4.85 30.35
C LYS A 184 9.39 3.33 30.43
N ILE A 185 8.19 2.88 30.78
CA ILE A 185 7.93 1.46 31.05
C ILE A 185 7.87 0.64 29.74
N LEU A 186 7.38 1.22 28.64
CA LEU A 186 7.35 0.53 27.35
C LEU A 186 8.70 0.58 26.61
N ALA A 187 9.52 1.61 26.83
CA ALA A 187 10.87 1.67 26.31
C ALA A 187 11.77 0.57 26.93
N ASP A 188 11.64 0.35 28.24
CA ASP A 188 12.43 -0.68 28.95
C ASP A 188 11.94 -2.12 28.65
N VAL A 189 10.68 -2.31 28.24
CA VAL A 189 10.12 -3.65 27.95
C VAL A 189 10.38 -4.12 26.51
N PHE A 190 10.53 -3.21 25.54
CA PHE A 190 10.68 -3.56 24.11
C PHE A 190 12.07 -3.35 23.51
N LEU A 191 12.97 -2.62 24.16
CA LEU A 191 14.37 -2.44 23.74
C LEU A 191 15.33 -3.12 24.72
N HIS A 192 15.20 -4.42 24.94
CA HIS A 192 16.28 -5.20 25.55
C HIS A 192 17.18 -5.79 24.46
N VAL A 193 18.01 -4.92 23.87
CA VAL A 193 19.25 -5.34 23.20
C VAL A 193 20.27 -5.53 24.33
N PRO A 194 20.84 -6.73 24.53
CA PRO A 194 21.63 -7.03 25.71
C PRO A 194 23.01 -6.38 25.59
N SER A 195 23.34 -5.50 26.53
CA SER A 195 24.72 -5.17 26.86
C SER A 195 25.01 -5.75 28.23
N ASP A 196 25.91 -6.73 28.23
CA ASP A 196 26.67 -7.30 29.35
C ASP A 196 26.37 -6.73 30.75
N GLU A 197 25.88 -7.59 31.65
CA GLU A 197 26.40 -7.82 33.02
C GLU A 197 25.47 -8.79 33.79
N PRO A 198 25.99 -9.55 34.77
CA PRO A 198 25.32 -10.67 35.40
C PRO A 198 24.55 -10.28 36.69
N GLU A 199 23.66 -11.19 37.11
CA GLU A 199 23.04 -11.33 38.46
C GLU A 199 21.61 -10.80 38.70
N MET A 200 20.75 -11.78 39.04
CA MET A 200 19.74 -11.76 40.11
C MET A 200 18.44 -10.94 39.98
N HIS A 201 17.39 -11.57 39.43
CA HIS A 201 16.24 -12.15 40.16
C HIS A 201 15.00 -12.22 39.25
N VAL A 202 14.65 -13.43 38.82
CA VAL A 202 13.38 -13.74 38.16
C VAL A 202 12.26 -13.72 39.20
N LEU A 203 11.35 -12.75 39.09
CA LEU A 203 10.04 -12.78 39.75
C LEU A 203 8.95 -12.64 38.67
N LEU A 204 8.52 -13.80 38.17
CA LEU A 204 7.34 -13.96 37.33
C LEU A 204 6.10 -13.45 38.08
N ARG A 205 5.47 -12.37 37.60
CA ARG A 205 4.08 -12.06 37.92
C ARG A 205 3.28 -11.83 36.65
N GLN A 206 2.47 -12.84 36.33
CA GLN A 206 1.36 -12.79 35.37
C GLN A 206 0.30 -11.77 35.84
N PRO A 207 -0.27 -10.91 34.98
CA PRO A 207 -1.45 -10.16 35.33
C PRO A 207 -2.72 -10.97 35.02
N ILE A 208 -3.43 -11.31 36.09
CA ILE A 208 -4.80 -11.82 36.10
C ILE A 208 -5.72 -10.74 35.52
N VAL A 209 -6.44 -11.10 34.45
CA VAL A 209 -7.56 -10.32 33.90
C VAL A 209 -8.71 -10.34 34.91
N ARG A 210 -9.11 -9.18 35.43
CA ARG A 210 -10.45 -8.97 35.99
C ARG A 210 -11.21 -8.03 35.06
N LEU A 211 -12.34 -8.53 34.60
CA LEU A 211 -13.41 -7.76 33.98
C LEU A 211 -14.20 -7.11 35.12
N ASP A 212 -14.40 -5.80 35.03
CA ASP A 212 -15.59 -5.11 35.52
C ASP A 212 -16.15 -4.29 34.34
#